data_AF-A0A3R7C7W0-F1
#
_entry.id   AF-A0A3R7C7W0-F1
#
_cell.length_a   1.000
_cell.length_b   1.000
_cell.length_c   1.000
_cell.angle_alpha   90.00
_cell.angle_beta   90.00
_cell.angle_gamma   90.00
#
_symmetry.space_group_name_H-M   'P 1'
#
loop_
_entity.id
_entity.type
_entity.pdbx_description
1 polymer ?
#
loop_
_entity_poly.entity_id
_entity_poly.type
_entity_poly.pdbx_seq_one_letter_code
_entity_poly.pdbx_strand_id
1 'polypeptide(L)'
;MVRLVQKTVRVEDVKGKIYEGTLLGYDSNTLSLCLGDVRDEKGGRIHRVFLYGHSIAKVSAIERPFNLEGLAQRLERVFPKMVRFYPEAGVIVVMDKIRVDETGVIEGSGPAAERVQSIYERFIKEAE
;
A
#
# COMPACT_ATOMS: atom_id res chain seq x y z
N MET A 1 5.98 -2.62 -9.30
CA MET A 1 7.01 -2.81 -8.26
C MET A 1 7.24 -1.54 -7.42
N VAL A 2 7.35 -0.34 -8.00
CA VAL A 2 7.53 0.94 -7.26
C VAL A 2 6.61 1.09 -6.04
N ARG A 3 5.30 0.85 -6.17
CA ARG A 3 4.34 0.99 -5.05
C ARG A 3 4.46 -0.08 -3.95
N LEU A 4 5.31 -1.09 -4.17
CA LEU A 4 5.57 -2.16 -3.20
C LEU A 4 6.87 -1.94 -2.42
N VAL A 5 7.66 -0.91 -2.76
CA VAL A 5 8.86 -0.58 -1.99
C VAL A 5 8.45 -0.18 -0.57
N GLN A 6 9.18 -0.65 0.42
CA GLN A 6 8.86 -0.62 1.87
C GLN A 6 7.62 -1.43 2.29
N LYS A 7 7.00 -2.21 1.41
CA LYS A 7 5.89 -3.11 1.76
C LYS A 7 6.39 -4.56 1.88
N THR A 8 5.64 -5.37 2.64
CA THR A 8 5.94 -6.80 2.79
C THR A 8 5.55 -7.56 1.53
N VAL A 9 6.49 -8.31 0.96
CA VAL A 9 6.29 -9.12 -0.24
C VAL A 9 6.70 -10.57 0.00
N ARG A 10 6.05 -11.47 -0.73
CA ARG A 10 6.42 -12.89 -0.86
C ARG A 10 7.06 -13.10 -2.21
N VAL A 11 8.30 -13.59 -2.23
CA VAL A 11 9.04 -13.91 -3.45
C VAL A 11 9.23 -15.41 -3.54
N GLU A 12 8.89 -15.98 -4.70
CA GLU A 12 9.09 -17.39 -5.02
C GLU A 12 10.17 -17.47 -6.10
N ASP A 13 11.22 -18.22 -5.83
CA ASP A 13 12.28 -18.46 -6.80
C ASP A 13 11.90 -19.58 -7.80
N VAL A 14 12.67 -19.72 -8.88
CA VAL A 14 12.44 -20.75 -9.92
C VAL A 14 12.60 -22.19 -9.41
N LYS A 15 13.08 -22.39 -8.18
CA LYS A 15 13.19 -23.68 -7.50
C LYS A 15 12.07 -23.90 -6.48
N GLY A 16 11.11 -22.97 -6.38
CA GLY A 16 9.97 -23.01 -5.47
C GLY A 16 10.27 -22.54 -4.05
N LYS A 17 11.49 -22.06 -3.76
CA LYS A 17 11.82 -21.56 -2.42
C LYS A 17 11.19 -20.19 -2.19
N ILE A 18 10.59 -20.03 -1.01
CA ILE A 18 9.87 -18.83 -0.63
C ILE A 18 10.70 -17.94 0.30
N TYR A 19 10.64 -16.64 0.05
CA TYR A 19 11.19 -15.59 0.89
C TYR A 19 10.08 -14.59 1.21
N GLU A 20 9.89 -14.28 2.48
CA GLU A 20 8.96 -13.23 2.91
C GLU A 20 9.74 -12.12 3.60
N GLY A 21 9.61 -10.89 3.14
CA GLY A 21 10.33 -9.75 3.71
C GLY A 21 9.92 -8.41 3.10
N THR A 22 10.53 -7.34 3.61
CA THR A 22 10.26 -5.98 3.15
C THR A 22 11.00 -5.70 1.85
N LEU A 23 10.31 -5.28 0.80
CA LEU A 23 10.97 -4.89 -0.45
C LEU A 23 11.71 -3.56 -0.28
N LEU A 24 13.03 -3.58 -0.18
CA LEU A 24 13.84 -2.38 0.00
C LEU A 24 14.11 -1.65 -1.33
N GLY A 25 14.14 -2.39 -2.43
CA GLY A 25 14.37 -1.83 -3.76
C GLY A 25 14.37 -2.89 -4.85
N TYR A 26 14.30 -2.45 -6.10
CA TYR A 26 14.37 -3.30 -7.26
C TYR A 26 15.08 -2.60 -8.42
N ASP A 27 15.69 -3.38 -9.29
CA ASP A 27 16.18 -2.92 -10.58
C ASP A 27 15.07 -3.13 -11.63
N SER A 28 14.66 -2.06 -12.32
CA SER A 28 13.52 -2.13 -13.25
C SER A 28 13.83 -2.87 -14.55
N ASN A 29 15.10 -3.02 -14.92
CA ASN A 29 15.51 -3.63 -16.17
C ASN A 29 15.62 -5.16 -16.03
N THR A 30 16.18 -5.60 -14.91
CA THR A 30 16.44 -7.00 -14.61
C THR A 30 15.38 -7.62 -13.70
N LEU A 31 14.61 -6.81 -12.97
CA LEU A 31 13.71 -7.24 -11.89
C LEU A 31 14.43 -7.89 -10.69
N SER A 32 15.72 -7.62 -10.52
CA SER A 32 16.46 -8.02 -9.32
C SER A 32 15.95 -7.25 -8.10
N LEU A 33 15.89 -7.90 -6.94
CA LEU A 33 15.29 -7.37 -5.71
C LEU A 33 16.29 -7.34 -4.55
N CYS A 34 16.12 -6.36 -3.67
CA CYS A 34 16.71 -6.33 -2.33
C CYS A 34 15.59 -6.43 -1.30
N LEU A 35 15.63 -7.47 -0.47
CA LEU A 35 14.69 -7.68 0.63
C LEU A 35 15.38 -7.45 1.98
N GLY A 36 14.67 -6.84 2.93
CA GLY A 36 15.06 -6.70 4.32
C GLY A 36 14.20 -7.55 5.25
N ASP A 37 14.71 -7.85 6.44
CA ASP A 37 14.00 -8.57 7.51
C ASP A 37 13.32 -9.86 7.03
N VAL A 38 14.06 -10.65 6.26
CA VAL A 38 13.53 -11.80 5.54
C VAL A 38 13.35 -12.99 6.46
N ARG A 39 12.18 -13.63 6.38
CA ARG A 39 11.93 -14.99 6.86
C ARG A 39 12.13 -15.99 5.74
N ASP A 40 12.96 -17.00 5.99
CA ASP A 40 12.98 -18.20 5.16
C ASP A 40 11.90 -19.20 5.58
N GLU A 41 11.69 -20.23 4.76
CA GLU A 41 10.71 -21.30 5.00
C GLU A 41 10.96 -22.08 6.31
N LYS A 42 12.18 -22.01 6.86
CA LYS A 42 12.56 -22.69 8.10
C LYS A 42 12.40 -21.79 9.33
N GLY A 43 11.87 -20.57 9.15
CA GLY A 43 11.68 -19.58 10.20
C GLY A 43 12.95 -18.82 10.59
N GLY A 44 14.06 -19.02 9.88
CA GLY A 44 15.30 -18.28 10.05
C GLY A 44 15.12 -16.82 9.63
N ARG A 45 15.65 -15.90 10.46
CA ARG A 45 15.68 -14.47 10.13
C ARG A 45 16.98 -14.12 9.44
N ILE A 46 16.86 -13.54 8.25
CA ILE A 46 17.99 -13.06 7.45
C ILE A 46 17.82 -11.55 7.30
N HIS A 47 18.79 -10.79 7.78
CA HIS A 47 18.72 -9.32 7.75
C HIS A 47 18.55 -8.75 6.34
N ARG A 48 19.21 -9.35 5.33
CA ARG A 48 19.15 -8.89 3.94
C ARG A 48 19.30 -10.04 2.94
N VAL A 49 18.48 -10.06 1.90
CA VAL A 49 18.57 -11.01 0.78
C VAL A 49 18.54 -10.25 -0.54
N PHE A 50 19.46 -10.60 -1.45
CA PHE A 50 19.46 -10.12 -2.83
C PHE A 50 19.04 -11.26 -3.75
N LEU A 51 18.00 -11.03 -4.55
CA LEU A 51 17.50 -11.99 -5.52
C LEU A 51 17.73 -11.44 -6.92
N TYR A 52 18.47 -12.19 -7.74
CA TYR A 52 18.66 -11.81 -9.13
C TYR A 52 17.39 -12.10 -9.92
N GLY A 53 17.04 -11.19 -10.83
CA GLY A 53 15.80 -11.26 -11.61
C GLY A 53 15.56 -12.61 -12.28
N HIS A 54 16.59 -13.18 -12.91
CA HIS A 54 16.50 -14.48 -13.61
C HIS A 54 16.19 -15.66 -12.67
N SER A 55 16.41 -15.52 -11.36
CA SER A 55 16.09 -16.56 -10.38
C SER A 55 14.70 -16.41 -9.78
N ILE A 56 13.98 -15.32 -10.05
CA ILE A 56 12.66 -15.05 -9.48
C ILE A 56 11.59 -15.61 -10.41
N ALA A 57 10.70 -16.45 -9.88
CA ALA A 57 9.52 -16.93 -10.59
C ALA A 57 8.32 -16.00 -10.41
N LYS A 58 8.10 -15.50 -9.18
CA LYS A 58 6.93 -14.68 -8.83
C LYS A 58 7.21 -13.76 -7.65
N VAL A 59 6.63 -12.56 -7.69
CA VAL A 59 6.56 -11.62 -6.56
C VAL A 59 5.09 -11.36 -6.25
N SER A 60 4.69 -11.50 -4.99
CA SER A 60 3.32 -11.26 -4.53
C SER A 60 3.34 -10.22 -3.40
N ALA A 61 2.45 -9.23 -3.46
CA ALA A 61 2.21 -8.35 -2.33
C ALA A 61 1.35 -9.10 -1.29
N ILE A 62 1.80 -9.13 -0.04
CA ILE A 62 1.03 -9.79 1.04
C ILE A 62 -0.06 -8.83 1.55
N GLU A 63 0.23 -7.53 1.58
CA GLU A 63 -0.72 -6.50 1.99
C GLU A 63 -1.74 -6.21 0.88
N ARG A 64 -3.03 -6.24 1.21
CA ARG A 64 -4.07 -5.72 0.32
C ARG A 64 -3.90 -4.21 0.24
N PRO A 65 -3.76 -3.62 -0.96
CA PRO A 65 -3.67 -2.18 -1.10
C PRO A 65 -4.96 -1.54 -0.56
N PHE A 66 -4.83 -0.45 0.20
CA PHE A 66 -5.98 0.31 0.67
C PHE A 66 -6.80 0.80 -0.53
N ASN A 67 -8.11 0.54 -0.52
CA ASN A 67 -8.99 0.92 -1.61
C ASN A 67 -9.36 2.41 -1.54
N LEU A 68 -8.40 3.29 -1.87
CA LEU A 68 -8.59 4.74 -1.91
C LEU A 68 -9.72 5.14 -2.87
N GLU A 69 -9.87 4.44 -4.00
CA GLU A 69 -10.94 4.72 -4.96
C GLU A 69 -12.32 4.45 -4.35
N GLY A 70 -12.49 3.34 -3.62
CA GLY A 70 -13.70 3.03 -2.88
C GLY A 70 -14.01 4.07 -1.80
N LEU A 71 -12.99 4.55 -1.09
CA LEU A 71 -13.15 5.64 -0.12
C LEU A 71 -13.60 6.93 -0.83
N ALA A 72 -12.98 7.28 -1.97
CA ALA A 72 -13.35 8.47 -2.75
C ALA A 72 -14.82 8.41 -3.22
N GLN A 73 -15.26 7.26 -3.73
CA GLN A 73 -16.66 7.06 -4.12
C GLN A 73 -17.63 7.21 -2.93
N ARG A 74 -17.24 6.74 -1.74
CA ARG A 74 -18.07 6.86 -0.53
C ARG A 74 -18.13 8.31 -0.04
N LEU A 75 -17.02 9.03 -0.12
CA LEU A 75 -16.96 10.45 0.18
C LEU A 75 -17.81 11.26 -0.81
N GLU A 76 -17.78 10.95 -2.10
CA GLU A 76 -18.55 11.65 -3.15
C GLU A 76 -20.06 11.55 -2.91
N ARG A 77 -20.56 10.43 -2.35
CA ARG A 77 -21.97 10.29 -1.95
C ARG A 77 -22.39 11.25 -0.83
N VAL A 78 -21.46 11.66 0.02
CA VAL A 78 -21.70 12.56 1.16
C VAL A 78 -21.35 14.01 0.83
N PHE A 79 -20.36 14.22 -0.04
CA PHE A 79 -19.84 15.52 -0.46
C PHE A 79 -19.88 15.65 -2.00
N PRO A 80 -21.07 15.73 -2.63
CA PRO A 80 -21.18 15.69 -4.08
C PRO A 80 -20.44 16.84 -4.75
N LYS A 81 -19.70 16.54 -5.82
CA LYS A 81 -18.89 17.49 -6.62
C LYS A 81 -17.78 18.19 -5.82
N MET A 82 -17.49 17.71 -4.62
CA MET A 82 -16.49 18.30 -3.73
C MET A 82 -15.33 17.33 -3.44
N VAL A 83 -15.26 16.18 -4.11
CA VAL A 83 -14.17 15.20 -3.94
C VAL A 83 -13.28 15.17 -5.18
N ARG A 84 -11.97 15.29 -4.97
CA ARG A 84 -10.94 15.12 -6.00
C ARG A 84 -9.99 14.02 -5.56
N PHE A 85 -9.86 12.98 -6.38
CA PHE A 85 -8.93 11.89 -6.14
C PHE A 85 -7.63 12.14 -6.92
N TYR A 86 -6.48 12.03 -6.24
CA TYR A 86 -5.14 12.14 -6.82
C TYR A 86 -4.42 10.78 -6.68
N PRO A 87 -4.58 9.86 -7.66
CA PRO A 87 -4.07 8.49 -7.57
C PRO A 87 -2.55 8.39 -7.46
N GLU A 88 -1.82 9.35 -8.01
CA GLU A 88 -0.35 9.38 -7.96
C GLU A 88 0.18 9.88 -6.63
N ALA A 89 -0.57 10.76 -5.96
CA ALA A 89 -0.22 11.25 -4.62
C ALA A 89 -0.75 10.34 -3.51
N GLY A 90 -1.68 9.42 -3.81
CA GLY A 90 -2.34 8.60 -2.80
C GLY A 90 -3.30 9.39 -1.90
N VAL A 91 -3.81 10.53 -2.38
CA VAL A 91 -4.58 11.48 -1.56
C VAL A 91 -5.93 11.78 -2.21
N ILE A 92 -6.96 11.94 -1.39
CA ILE A 92 -8.26 12.49 -1.76
C ILE A 92 -8.38 13.88 -1.11
N VAL A 93 -8.77 14.88 -1.89
CA VAL A 93 -9.08 16.22 -1.41
C VAL A 93 -10.59 16.42 -1.39
N VAL A 94 -11.13 16.80 -0.23
CA VAL A 94 -12.54 17.09 -0.01
C VAL A 94 -12.72 18.58 0.25
N MET A 95 -13.68 19.21 -0.42
CA MET A 95 -13.99 20.65 -0.31
C MET A 95 -12.77 21.56 -0.54
N ASP A 96 -11.82 21.13 -1.39
CA ASP A 96 -10.56 21.83 -1.68
C ASP A 96 -9.69 22.18 -0.45
N LYS A 97 -9.97 21.58 0.72
CA LYS A 97 -9.31 21.95 2.00
C LYS A 97 -9.04 20.80 2.97
N ILE A 98 -9.70 19.65 2.81
CA ILE A 98 -9.49 18.47 3.66
C ILE A 98 -8.73 17.45 2.85
N ARG A 99 -7.64 16.90 3.37
CA ARG A 99 -6.89 15.82 2.75
C ARG A 99 -7.01 14.54 3.55
N VAL A 100 -7.24 13.44 2.86
CA VAL A 100 -7.33 12.09 3.43
C VAL A 100 -6.55 11.10 2.56
N ASP A 101 -5.82 10.20 3.20
CA ASP A 101 -5.03 9.13 2.57
C ASP A 101 -5.33 7.76 3.21
N GLU A 102 -4.45 6.76 2.99
CA GLU A 102 -4.59 5.42 3.58
C GLU A 102 -4.45 5.38 5.10
N THR A 103 -3.97 6.46 5.73
CA THR A 103 -3.74 6.58 7.18
C THR A 103 -4.83 7.40 7.89
N GLY A 104 -5.64 8.14 7.14
CA GLY A 104 -6.77 8.92 7.66
C GLY A 104 -6.74 10.37 7.18
N VAL A 105 -7.40 11.27 7.92
CA VAL A 105 -7.37 12.71 7.62
C VAL A 105 -6.00 13.27 8.03
N ILE A 106 -5.26 13.78 7.04
CA ILE A 106 -3.90 14.33 7.23
C ILE A 106 -3.89 15.86 7.26
N GLU A 107 -4.93 16.52 6.73
CA GLU A 107 -5.07 17.98 6.73
C GLU A 107 -6.55 18.38 6.78
N GLY A 108 -6.87 19.44 7.52
CA GLY A 108 -8.21 20.00 7.67
C GLY A 108 -8.76 19.86 9.08
N SER A 109 -9.68 20.76 9.45
CA SER A 109 -10.29 20.80 10.78
C SER A 109 -11.76 21.24 10.73
N GLY A 110 -12.45 21.08 11.86
CA GLY A 110 -13.86 21.41 12.03
C GLY A 110 -14.83 20.30 11.58
N PRO A 111 -16.14 20.58 11.59
CA PRO A 111 -17.17 19.55 11.47
C PRO A 111 -17.12 18.75 10.17
N ALA A 112 -16.69 19.37 9.07
CA ALA A 112 -16.52 18.69 7.79
C ALA A 112 -15.36 17.67 7.83
N ALA A 113 -14.24 18.02 8.45
CA ALA A 113 -13.09 17.12 8.61
C ALA A 113 -13.43 15.94 9.53
N GLU A 114 -14.12 16.22 10.66
CA GLU A 114 -14.65 15.16 11.54
C GLU A 114 -15.59 14.21 10.79
N ARG A 115 -16.42 14.76 9.89
CA ARG A 115 -17.30 13.93 9.07
C ARG A 115 -16.53 13.04 8.10
N VAL A 116 -15.50 13.56 7.43
CA VAL A 116 -14.60 12.77 6.56
C VAL A 116 -13.90 11.66 7.36
N GLN A 117 -13.35 12.00 8.52
CA GLN A 117 -12.72 11.05 9.43
C GLN A 117 -13.69 9.92 9.83
N SER A 118 -14.93 10.25 10.20
CA SER A 118 -15.94 9.25 10.55
C SER A 118 -16.33 8.31 9.40
N ILE A 119 -16.17 8.74 8.14
CA ILE A 119 -16.43 7.92 6.95
C ILE A 119 -15.24 6.99 6.71
N TYR A 120 -14.02 7.51 6.83
CA TYR A 120 -12.79 6.73 6.77
C TYR A 120 -12.76 5.60 7.80
N GLU A 121 -13.06 5.89 9.07
CA GLU A 121 -13.08 4.89 10.14
C GLU A 121 -14.11 3.77 9.89
N ARG A 122 -15.28 4.13 9.35
CA ARG A 122 -16.30 3.15 8.95
C ARG A 122 -15.85 2.33 7.75
N PHE A 123 -15.16 2.94 6.80
CA PHE A 123 -14.62 2.26 5.63
C PHE A 123 -13.59 1.19 6.03
N ILE A 124 -12.71 1.49 6.98
CA ILE A 124 -11.72 0.53 7.49
C ILE A 124 -12.39 -0.62 8.22
N LYS A 125 -13.33 -0.34 9.12
CA LYS A 125 -14.04 -1.38 9.89
C LYS A 125 -14.82 -2.37 9.01
N GLU A 126 -15.19 -1.97 7.80
CA GLU A 126 -15.86 -2.83 6.83
C GLU A 126 -14.89 -3.56 5.88
N ALA A 127 -13.62 -3.15 5.85
CA ALA A 127 -12.57 -3.73 5.02
C ALA A 127 -11.71 -4.78 5.76
N GLU A 128 -11.82 -4.83 7.09
CA GLU A 128 -11.35 -5.93 7.96
C GLU A 128 -12.27 -7.16 7.83
#